data_AF-A0A349EPA3-F1
#
_entry.id   AF-A0A349EPA3-F1
#
_cell.length_a   1.000
_cell.length_b   1.000
_cell.length_c   1.000
_cell.angle_alpha   90.00
_cell.angle_beta   90.00
_cell.angle_gamma   90.00
#
_symmetry.space_group_name_H-M   'P 1'
#
loop_
_entity.id
_entity.type
_entity.pdbx_description
1 polymer ?
#
loop_
_entity_poly.entity_id
_entity_poly.type
_entity_poly.pdbx_seq_one_letter_code
_entity_poly.pdbx_strand_id
1 'polypeptide(L)'
;MMHRWLLSAALLFSFVAMPAGVGVAAQNAPAQKPAGAKAGAVTVQIDKTELKNGGTIMITGKAPRGKPVFIEVFAERTVRASRFDADVDKETKKRPYIFYMTHEMPAYYKIFAPKDRKEAIDKEKKEGKKWSVSKVLKDTGADAVYSAPTKIKIDRYQATLVGSIIGSRGSIMPAMDDKDNARRSMQLLKARFRSLDKVLGAAVDVAPDGSFKAEVKIRSGLAPGKYTIVAAVDKATKSAPVTFENKISFPLLYLKNGGTSLNLIGPFLLTLAVAIFGVLMGAGGGFILNPLLVSIWPLPHTIVAGTVMPTVLFSQGSGIYNYSKIKFISWKLGVAIGLSMVVGGFIGPKMTELITLEQFKFVFGWILIILAGLMFWQTTPKYLATNKKEQAILKEFKRKAEESARKK
;
A
#
# COMPACT_ATOMS: atom_id res chain seq x y z
N MET A 1 12.94 -27.34 -43.31
CA MET A 1 13.56 -27.18 -41.98
C MET A 1 12.64 -26.35 -41.06
N MET A 2 11.38 -26.81 -40.88
CA MET A 2 10.25 -25.99 -40.37
C MET A 2 9.32 -26.79 -39.42
N HIS A 3 9.86 -27.75 -38.67
CA HIS A 3 9.06 -28.70 -37.89
C HIS A 3 9.63 -29.04 -36.50
N ARG A 4 10.18 -28.06 -35.77
CA ARG A 4 10.67 -28.27 -34.38
C ARG A 4 10.31 -27.16 -33.38
N TRP A 5 9.29 -26.33 -33.65
CA TRP A 5 8.88 -25.23 -32.77
C TRP A 5 7.43 -25.30 -32.23
N LEU A 6 6.72 -26.41 -32.45
CA LEU A 6 5.31 -26.59 -32.03
C LEU A 6 5.10 -27.57 -30.87
N LEU A 7 6.17 -28.02 -30.19
CA LEU A 7 6.09 -29.10 -29.19
C LEU A 7 6.57 -28.72 -27.78
N SER A 8 6.49 -27.45 -27.39
CA SER A 8 6.81 -27.01 -26.02
C SER A 8 5.78 -26.05 -25.39
N ALA A 9 4.56 -26.01 -25.93
CA ALA A 9 3.46 -25.16 -25.42
C ALA A 9 2.24 -25.97 -24.92
N ALA A 10 2.42 -27.26 -24.59
CA ALA A 10 1.35 -28.12 -24.11
C ALA A 10 1.80 -28.92 -22.89
N LEU A 11 1.95 -28.26 -21.74
CA LEU A 11 2.06 -28.89 -20.42
C LEU A 11 1.86 -27.79 -19.36
N LEU A 12 0.59 -27.52 -19.02
CA LEU A 12 0.13 -27.01 -17.72
C LEU A 12 -1.36 -26.60 -17.79
N PHE A 13 -2.24 -27.48 -18.27
CA PHE A 13 -3.67 -27.41 -17.97
C PHE A 13 -4.27 -28.81 -18.14
N SER A 14 -4.19 -29.60 -17.07
CA SER A 14 -5.07 -30.76 -16.90
C SER A 14 -5.71 -30.66 -15.52
N PHE A 15 -6.96 -30.23 -15.58
CA PHE A 15 -8.00 -30.51 -14.60
C PHE A 15 -7.95 -32.00 -14.21
N VAL A 16 -7.91 -32.27 -12.91
CA VAL A 16 -8.46 -33.50 -12.34
C VAL A 16 -9.57 -33.08 -11.40
N ALA A 17 -10.80 -33.33 -11.84
CA ALA A 17 -12.00 -33.30 -11.03
C ALA A 17 -12.26 -34.73 -10.53
N MET A 18 -12.44 -34.91 -9.22
CA MET A 18 -13.19 -36.01 -8.57
C MET A 18 -13.13 -35.84 -7.04
N PRO A 19 -14.04 -36.47 -6.26
CA PRO A 19 -15.46 -36.20 -6.19
C PRO A 19 -15.90 -35.76 -4.78
N ALA A 20 -17.18 -35.47 -4.65
CA ALA A 20 -17.89 -35.09 -3.45
C ALA A 20 -17.77 -36.08 -2.29
N GLY A 21 -17.90 -35.54 -1.06
CA GLY A 21 -18.53 -36.27 0.05
C GLY A 21 -17.68 -36.42 1.31
N VAL A 22 -17.65 -35.40 2.16
CA VAL A 22 -17.85 -35.59 3.60
C VAL A 22 -18.68 -34.40 4.09
N GLY A 23 -19.97 -34.67 4.36
CA GLY A 23 -20.84 -33.72 5.02
C GLY A 23 -20.35 -33.48 6.45
N VAL A 24 -19.97 -32.24 6.75
CA VAL A 24 -19.95 -31.77 8.14
C VAL A 24 -21.31 -31.15 8.38
N ALA A 25 -22.09 -31.87 9.18
CA ALA A 25 -23.42 -31.50 9.63
C ALA A 25 -23.48 -30.03 10.05
N ALA A 26 -24.51 -29.35 9.57
CA ALA A 26 -24.94 -28.06 10.09
C ALA A 26 -25.20 -28.19 11.59
N GLN A 27 -24.26 -27.70 12.42
CA GLN A 27 -24.60 -27.31 13.77
C GLN A 27 -25.35 -25.98 13.67
N ASN A 28 -26.68 -26.11 13.69
CA ASN A 28 -27.60 -25.03 14.00
C ASN A 28 -27.14 -24.36 15.30
N ALA A 29 -26.43 -23.24 15.18
CA ALA A 29 -26.29 -22.30 16.28
C ALA A 29 -27.70 -21.75 16.57
N PRO A 30 -28.20 -21.89 17.80
CA PRO A 30 -29.59 -21.54 18.11
C PRO A 30 -29.84 -20.06 17.85
N ALA A 31 -30.96 -19.79 17.19
CA ALA A 31 -31.51 -18.45 17.00
C ALA A 31 -31.50 -17.71 18.34
N GLN A 32 -30.68 -16.66 18.41
CA GLN A 32 -30.55 -15.85 19.61
C GLN A 32 -31.79 -14.95 19.70
N LYS A 33 -32.81 -15.46 20.42
CA LYS A 33 -33.92 -14.64 20.92
C LYS A 33 -33.35 -13.46 21.72
N PRO A 34 -34.02 -12.29 21.71
CA PRO A 34 -33.50 -11.09 22.37
C PRO A 34 -33.45 -11.32 23.88
N ALA A 35 -32.24 -11.50 24.43
CA ALA A 35 -32.04 -11.50 25.87
C ALA A 35 -32.32 -10.09 26.41
N GLY A 36 -33.13 -10.01 27.46
CA GLY A 36 -33.62 -8.78 28.06
C GLY A 36 -32.54 -7.72 28.24
N ALA A 37 -32.84 -6.51 27.74
CA ALA A 37 -31.98 -5.35 27.87
C ALA A 37 -31.75 -5.03 29.36
N LYS A 38 -30.52 -5.24 29.86
CA LYS A 38 -30.08 -4.60 31.10
C LYS A 38 -30.14 -3.09 30.89
N ALA A 39 -30.96 -2.41 31.68
CA ALA A 39 -31.06 -0.95 31.69
C ALA A 39 -29.67 -0.35 31.94
N GLY A 40 -29.10 0.31 30.91
CA GLY A 40 -27.76 0.93 30.96
C GLY A 40 -26.72 0.34 30.01
N ALA A 41 -26.97 -0.82 29.39
CA ALA A 41 -26.03 -1.44 28.44
C ALA A 41 -26.17 -0.85 27.02
N VAL A 42 -25.04 -0.54 26.36
CA VAL A 42 -25.02 -0.13 24.96
C VAL A 42 -25.29 -1.34 24.08
N THR A 43 -26.31 -1.27 23.24
CA THR A 43 -26.65 -2.34 22.29
C THR A 43 -26.31 -1.94 20.86
N VAL A 44 -25.89 -2.92 20.06
CA VAL A 44 -25.53 -2.74 18.64
C VAL A 44 -26.20 -3.85 17.83
N GLN A 45 -26.77 -3.48 16.71
CA GLN A 45 -27.33 -4.36 15.69
C GLN A 45 -26.87 -3.89 14.31
N ILE A 46 -26.81 -4.84 13.38
CA ILE A 46 -26.42 -4.59 11.98
C ILE A 46 -27.49 -5.15 11.05
N ASP A 47 -27.69 -4.49 9.92
CA ASP A 47 -28.65 -4.92 8.89
C ASP A 47 -28.15 -6.12 8.07
N LYS A 48 -26.82 -6.24 7.89
CA LYS A 48 -26.19 -7.27 7.07
C LYS A 48 -24.99 -7.89 7.78
N THR A 49 -24.93 -9.20 7.77
CA THR A 49 -23.82 -9.99 8.32
C THR A 49 -22.77 -10.37 7.28
N GLU A 50 -23.06 -10.20 5.99
CA GLU A 50 -22.15 -10.57 4.89
C GLU A 50 -22.11 -9.49 3.78
N LEU A 51 -20.91 -9.18 3.30
CA LEU A 51 -20.63 -8.32 2.16
C LEU A 51 -19.82 -9.06 1.10
N LYS A 52 -20.09 -8.75 -0.18
CA LYS A 52 -19.35 -9.28 -1.33
C LYS A 52 -18.48 -8.17 -1.93
N ASN A 53 -17.24 -8.08 -1.47
CA ASN A 53 -16.25 -7.09 -1.89
C ASN A 53 -16.67 -5.63 -1.63
N GLY A 54 -17.06 -5.33 -0.39
CA GLY A 54 -17.51 -4.01 0.03
C GLY A 54 -19.03 -3.81 -0.09
N GLY A 55 -19.48 -2.65 0.39
CA GLY A 55 -20.90 -2.30 0.50
C GLY A 55 -21.16 -1.36 1.67
N THR A 56 -22.43 -1.11 1.92
CA THR A 56 -22.90 -0.31 3.06
C THR A 56 -23.57 -1.22 4.08
N ILE A 57 -23.21 -1.02 5.35
CA ILE A 57 -23.84 -1.64 6.51
C ILE A 57 -24.47 -0.52 7.35
N MET A 58 -25.72 -0.71 7.72
CA MET A 58 -26.43 0.14 8.65
C MET A 58 -26.26 -0.43 10.06
N ILE A 59 -25.65 0.39 10.93
CA ILE A 59 -25.49 0.07 12.35
C ILE A 59 -26.58 0.81 13.11
N THR A 60 -27.33 0.09 13.94
CA THR A 60 -28.37 0.66 14.80
C THR A 60 -28.15 0.21 16.24
N GLY A 61 -28.59 1.01 17.20
CA GLY A 61 -28.42 0.65 18.60
C GLY A 61 -29.08 1.59 19.57
N LYS A 62 -28.96 1.28 20.87
CA LYS A 62 -29.37 2.16 21.97
C LYS A 62 -28.20 2.37 22.92
N ALA A 63 -28.04 3.60 23.37
CA ALA A 63 -27.04 4.03 24.34
C ALA A 63 -27.71 4.87 25.46
N PRO A 64 -27.05 5.06 26.61
CA PRO A 64 -27.51 5.98 27.64
C PRO A 64 -27.79 7.38 27.08
N ARG A 65 -28.93 7.97 27.48
CA ARG A 65 -29.41 9.27 26.98
C ARG A 65 -28.39 10.40 27.19
N GLY A 66 -28.28 11.29 26.20
CA GLY A 66 -27.48 12.52 26.29
C GLY A 66 -25.96 12.33 26.21
N LYS A 67 -25.47 11.10 26.04
CA LYS A 67 -24.02 10.84 25.90
C LYS A 67 -23.62 10.59 24.43
N PRO A 68 -22.41 11.02 23.99
CA PRO A 68 -21.93 10.76 22.64
C PRO A 68 -21.65 9.27 22.42
N VAL A 69 -21.98 8.77 21.23
CA VAL A 69 -21.74 7.37 20.84
C VAL A 69 -20.67 7.30 19.77
N PHE A 70 -19.59 6.59 20.06
CA PHE A 70 -18.53 6.31 19.11
C PHE A 70 -18.59 4.85 18.68
N ILE A 71 -18.26 4.56 17.41
CA ILE A 71 -18.25 3.21 16.87
C ILE A 71 -16.86 2.89 16.34
N GLU A 72 -16.20 1.89 16.91
CA GLU A 72 -14.94 1.33 16.41
C GLU A 72 -15.24 0.18 15.45
N VAL A 73 -14.67 0.23 14.24
CA VAL A 73 -14.77 -0.85 13.26
C VAL A 73 -13.37 -1.27 12.83
N PHE A 74 -13.05 -2.55 13.00
CA PHE A 74 -11.73 -3.09 12.66
C PHE A 74 -11.81 -4.47 12.04
N ALA A 75 -10.89 -4.77 11.12
CA ALA A 75 -10.77 -6.10 10.51
C ALA A 75 -9.95 -7.05 11.39
N GLU A 76 -10.31 -8.33 11.38
CA GLU A 76 -9.52 -9.40 12.02
C GLU A 76 -8.21 -9.66 11.27
N ARG A 77 -8.21 -9.53 9.93
CA ARG A 77 -6.98 -9.61 9.14
C ARG A 77 -6.03 -8.49 9.53
N THR A 78 -4.76 -8.83 9.68
CA THR A 78 -3.71 -7.89 10.01
C THR A 78 -2.85 -7.56 8.79
N VAL A 79 -2.16 -6.43 8.86
CA VAL A 79 -1.23 -5.91 7.87
C VAL A 79 0.02 -5.40 8.55
N ARG A 80 1.11 -5.35 7.79
CA ARG A 80 2.34 -4.73 8.27
C ARG A 80 2.17 -3.21 8.33
N ALA A 81 2.62 -2.61 9.42
CA ALA A 81 2.86 -1.18 9.53
C ALA A 81 4.28 -0.93 10.03
N SER A 82 4.93 0.11 9.50
CA SER A 82 6.28 0.47 9.90
C SER A 82 6.49 1.98 9.86
N ARG A 83 7.30 2.49 10.78
CA ARG A 83 7.74 3.89 10.83
C ARG A 83 9.22 3.92 11.22
N PHE A 84 10.01 4.66 10.45
CA PHE A 84 11.37 4.99 10.82
C PHE A 84 11.40 6.34 11.53
N ASP A 85 12.03 6.38 12.71
CA ASP A 85 12.14 7.58 13.54
C ASP A 85 13.54 8.17 13.38
N ALA A 86 13.66 9.10 12.44
CA ALA A 86 14.87 9.86 12.15
C ALA A 86 14.76 11.33 12.59
N ASP A 87 13.63 11.71 13.19
CA ASP A 87 13.38 13.05 13.69
C ASP A 87 14.35 13.35 14.84
N VAL A 88 14.89 14.57 14.87
CA VAL A 88 15.79 14.99 15.95
C VAL A 88 15.00 15.00 17.24
N ASP A 89 15.47 14.25 18.23
CA ASP A 89 14.85 14.23 19.54
C ASP A 89 14.97 15.61 20.18
N LYS A 90 13.86 16.12 20.72
CA LYS A 90 13.80 17.45 21.34
C LYS A 90 14.62 17.52 22.63
N GLU A 91 14.79 16.39 23.33
CA GLU A 91 15.48 16.31 24.61
C GLU A 91 16.97 16.02 24.41
N THR A 92 17.31 15.02 23.60
CA THR A 92 18.70 14.59 23.44
C THR A 92 19.45 15.32 22.33
N LYS A 93 18.75 16.10 21.48
CA LYS A 93 19.26 16.73 20.24
C LYS A 93 19.96 15.76 19.27
N LYS A 94 19.85 14.46 19.50
CA LYS A 94 20.41 13.39 18.67
C LYS A 94 19.29 12.72 17.87
N ARG A 95 19.67 12.11 16.74
CA ARG A 95 18.73 11.31 15.93
C ARG A 95 18.71 9.88 16.50
N PRO A 96 17.56 9.36 16.91
CA PRO A 96 17.49 8.07 17.58
C PRO A 96 17.62 6.89 16.61
N TYR A 97 17.26 7.07 15.32
CA TYR A 97 17.31 6.06 14.27
C TYR A 97 16.61 4.74 14.66
N ILE A 98 15.39 4.85 15.17
CA ILE A 98 14.62 3.69 15.63
C ILE A 98 13.63 3.27 14.56
N PHE A 99 13.66 2.00 14.19
CA PHE A 99 12.69 1.42 13.28
C PHE A 99 11.59 0.70 14.06
N TYR A 100 10.37 1.24 14.01
CA TYR A 100 9.18 0.65 14.60
C TYR A 100 8.46 -0.21 13.56
N MET A 101 8.09 -1.43 13.93
CA MET A 101 7.41 -2.36 13.04
C MET A 101 6.38 -3.20 13.79
N THR A 102 5.25 -3.45 13.16
CA THR A 102 4.23 -4.39 13.64
C THR A 102 3.66 -5.20 12.48
N HIS A 103 3.29 -6.44 12.76
CA HIS A 103 2.59 -7.36 11.85
C HIS A 103 1.11 -7.55 12.24
N GLU A 104 0.67 -6.89 13.31
CA GLU A 104 -0.63 -7.09 13.94
C GLU A 104 -1.59 -5.90 13.76
N MET A 105 -1.19 -4.89 12.98
CA MET A 105 -2.06 -3.75 12.70
C MET A 105 -3.30 -4.23 11.93
N PRO A 106 -4.53 -3.88 12.33
CA PRO A 106 -5.73 -4.24 11.57
C PRO A 106 -5.66 -3.74 10.11
N ALA A 107 -6.03 -4.61 9.16
CA ALA A 107 -6.03 -4.29 7.73
C ALA A 107 -6.98 -3.15 7.38
N TYR A 108 -8.04 -3.02 8.17
CA TYR A 108 -8.98 -1.91 8.17
C TYR A 108 -9.19 -1.48 9.61
N TYR A 109 -9.16 -0.17 9.85
CA TYR A 109 -9.43 0.43 11.13
C TYR A 109 -10.08 1.79 10.91
N LYS A 110 -11.30 1.98 11.43
CA LYS A 110 -11.97 3.27 11.36
C LYS A 110 -12.86 3.46 12.58
N ILE A 111 -12.79 4.65 13.15
CA ILE A 111 -13.70 5.11 14.19
C ILE A 111 -14.74 6.03 13.54
N PHE A 112 -16.00 5.86 13.92
CA PHE A 112 -17.08 6.74 13.58
C PHE A 112 -17.49 7.54 14.82
N ALA A 113 -17.33 8.85 14.72
CA ALA A 113 -17.74 9.80 15.74
C ALA A 113 -19.15 10.35 15.43
N PRO A 114 -19.82 10.88 16.46
CA PRO A 114 -21.03 11.69 16.32
C PRO A 114 -20.86 12.88 15.36
N LYS A 115 -21.94 13.26 14.65
CA LYS A 115 -21.91 14.35 13.66
C LYS A 115 -21.58 15.73 14.25
N ASP A 116 -21.86 15.99 15.52
CA ASP A 116 -21.44 17.21 16.24
C ASP A 116 -19.92 17.35 16.31
N ARG A 117 -19.16 16.27 16.18
CA ARG A 117 -17.68 16.30 16.18
C ARG A 117 -17.07 16.53 14.81
N LYS A 118 -17.89 16.73 13.78
CA LYS A 118 -17.43 16.94 12.40
C LYS A 118 -16.49 18.14 12.28
N GLU A 119 -16.77 19.25 12.96
CA GLU A 119 -15.94 20.45 12.90
C GLU A 119 -14.52 20.22 13.46
N ALA A 120 -14.40 19.49 14.57
CA ALA A 120 -13.11 19.13 15.15
C ALA A 120 -12.29 18.25 14.20
N ILE A 121 -12.95 17.30 13.51
CA ILE A 121 -12.29 16.45 12.51
C ILE A 121 -11.87 17.29 11.31
N ASP A 122 -12.75 18.14 10.77
CA ASP A 122 -12.45 18.95 9.58
C ASP A 122 -11.36 20.00 9.86
N LYS A 123 -11.26 20.52 11.08
CA LYS A 123 -10.13 21.36 11.52
C LYS A 123 -8.79 20.63 11.40
N GLU A 124 -8.71 19.39 11.88
CA GLU A 124 -7.50 18.58 11.81
C GLU A 124 -7.19 18.12 10.38
N LYS A 125 -8.21 17.91 9.53
CA LYS A 125 -8.00 17.63 8.09
C LYS A 125 -7.25 18.77 7.39
N LYS A 126 -7.51 20.02 7.76
CA LYS A 126 -6.84 21.20 7.19
C LYS A 126 -5.33 21.23 7.49
N GLU A 127 -4.87 20.55 8.55
CA GLU A 127 -3.42 20.44 8.83
C GLU A 127 -2.67 19.53 7.84
N GLY A 128 -3.37 18.78 6.99
CA GLY A 128 -2.80 18.03 5.88
C GLY A 128 -1.85 16.92 6.32
N LYS A 129 -0.54 17.17 6.33
CA LYS A 129 0.50 16.19 6.76
C LYS A 129 0.84 16.28 8.25
N LYS A 130 0.51 17.39 8.91
CA LYS A 130 0.92 17.68 10.30
C LYS A 130 -0.01 17.10 11.37
N TRP A 131 -1.23 16.67 10.99
CA TRP A 131 -2.22 16.09 11.90
C TRP A 131 -1.67 14.97 12.79
N SER A 132 -2.23 14.81 14.00
CA SER A 132 -1.81 13.77 14.94
C SER A 132 -3.01 12.95 15.40
N VAL A 133 -2.92 11.62 15.30
CA VAL A 133 -3.97 10.70 15.79
C VAL A 133 -4.27 10.98 17.27
N SER A 134 -3.24 11.19 18.11
CA SER A 134 -3.45 11.47 19.53
C SER A 134 -4.19 12.79 19.79
N LYS A 135 -3.97 13.81 18.97
CA LYS A 135 -4.61 15.12 19.11
C LYS A 135 -6.08 15.01 18.70
N VAL A 136 -6.33 14.44 17.52
CA VAL A 136 -7.67 14.19 17.00
C VAL A 136 -8.51 13.36 17.98
N LEU A 137 -7.98 12.26 18.52
CA LEU A 137 -8.73 11.40 19.44
C LEU A 137 -9.12 12.13 20.73
N LYS A 138 -8.26 13.01 21.23
CA LYS A 138 -8.55 13.84 22.41
C LYS A 138 -9.59 14.92 22.09
N ASP A 139 -9.41 15.66 21.00
CA ASP A 139 -10.30 16.76 20.61
C ASP A 139 -11.72 16.27 20.28
N THR A 140 -11.83 15.03 19.79
CA THR A 140 -13.13 14.42 19.44
C THR A 140 -13.73 13.57 20.57
N GLY A 141 -12.96 13.23 21.62
CA GLY A 141 -13.36 12.27 22.66
C GLY A 141 -13.37 10.81 22.21
N ALA A 142 -12.85 10.52 21.02
CA ALA A 142 -12.80 9.17 20.44
C ALA A 142 -11.72 8.28 21.10
N ASP A 143 -10.94 8.78 22.05
CA ASP A 143 -9.98 7.97 22.83
C ASP A 143 -10.67 6.87 23.65
N ALA A 144 -11.97 7.04 23.97
CA ALA A 144 -12.79 6.04 24.65
C ALA A 144 -12.92 4.71 23.87
N VAL A 145 -12.94 4.80 22.54
CA VAL A 145 -13.10 3.65 21.64
C VAL A 145 -11.81 3.20 20.99
N TYR A 146 -10.68 3.90 21.17
CA TYR A 146 -9.42 3.48 20.56
C TYR A 146 -8.84 2.27 21.30
N SER A 147 -9.18 1.06 20.88
CA SER A 147 -8.85 -0.16 21.63
C SER A 147 -8.05 -1.17 20.82
N ALA A 148 -8.46 -1.50 19.59
CA ALA A 148 -7.82 -2.58 18.83
C ALA A 148 -6.33 -2.30 18.55
N PRO A 149 -5.91 -1.10 18.11
CA PRO A 149 -4.51 -0.85 17.81
C PRO A 149 -3.63 -0.67 19.06
N THR A 150 -4.20 -0.46 20.26
CA THR A 150 -3.40 -0.28 21.48
C THR A 150 -2.75 -1.57 21.97
N LYS A 151 -3.35 -2.72 21.64
CA LYS A 151 -2.94 -4.05 22.10
C LYS A 151 -1.98 -4.77 21.16
N ILE A 152 -1.63 -4.16 20.02
CA ILE A 152 -0.77 -4.80 19.03
C ILE A 152 0.67 -4.87 19.54
N LYS A 153 1.37 -5.96 19.21
CA LYS A 153 2.80 -6.03 19.44
C LYS A 153 3.56 -5.12 18.47
N ILE A 154 4.44 -4.27 19.02
CA ILE A 154 5.32 -3.39 18.23
C ILE A 154 6.77 -3.73 18.55
N ASP A 155 7.48 -4.21 17.55
CA ASP A 155 8.92 -4.41 17.63
C ASP A 155 9.64 -3.09 17.34
N ARG A 156 10.70 -2.83 18.10
CA ARG A 156 11.61 -1.70 17.88
C ARG A 156 12.98 -2.23 17.55
N TYR A 157 13.58 -1.69 16.51
CA TYR A 157 14.94 -2.04 16.14
C TYR A 157 15.81 -0.80 16.19
N GLN A 158 16.97 -0.92 16.84
CA GLN A 158 17.99 0.11 16.85
C GLN A 158 18.74 0.03 15.53
N ALA A 159 18.35 0.87 14.57
CA ALA A 159 19.05 0.93 13.30
C ALA A 159 20.28 1.83 13.43
N THR A 160 21.30 1.51 12.64
CA THR A 160 22.39 2.44 12.34
C THR A 160 22.14 3.06 10.97
N LEU A 161 22.70 4.24 10.71
CA LEU A 161 22.58 4.91 9.41
C LEU A 161 23.05 4.00 8.26
N VAL A 162 24.16 3.27 8.46
CA VAL A 162 24.67 2.31 7.47
C VAL A 162 23.74 1.10 7.36
N GLY A 163 23.25 0.60 8.50
CA GLY A 163 22.32 -0.52 8.56
C GLY A 163 21.02 -0.24 7.79
N SER A 164 20.40 0.93 7.96
CA SER A 164 19.16 1.28 7.27
C SER A 164 19.31 1.33 5.75
N ILE A 165 20.50 1.69 5.24
CA ILE A 165 20.78 1.78 3.80
C ILE A 165 20.93 0.39 3.18
N ILE A 166 21.65 -0.52 3.86
CA ILE A 166 21.83 -1.91 3.38
C ILE A 166 20.63 -2.81 3.69
N GLY A 167 19.53 -2.23 4.19
CA GLY A 167 18.31 -2.96 4.54
C GLY A 167 18.39 -3.74 5.86
N SER A 168 19.44 -3.54 6.66
CA SER A 168 19.53 -4.07 8.01
C SER A 168 18.57 -3.34 8.93
N ARG A 169 17.80 -4.13 9.68
CA ARG A 169 16.86 -3.60 10.68
C ARG A 169 17.59 -3.17 11.95
N GLY A 170 18.82 -3.62 12.16
CA GLY A 170 19.56 -3.41 13.40
C GLY A 170 19.18 -4.43 14.49
N SER A 171 19.59 -4.17 15.73
CA SER A 171 19.30 -5.05 16.87
C SER A 171 17.90 -4.80 17.42
N ILE A 172 17.21 -5.87 17.82
CA ILE A 172 15.91 -5.75 18.47
C ILE A 172 16.10 -5.16 19.87
N MET A 173 15.28 -4.16 20.20
CA MET A 173 15.27 -3.53 21.51
C MET A 173 14.25 -4.21 22.44
N PRO A 174 14.40 -4.03 23.77
CA PRO A 174 13.43 -4.53 24.73
C PRO A 174 12.01 -4.05 24.45
N ALA A 175 11.02 -4.83 24.93
CA ALA A 175 9.61 -4.48 24.85
C ALA A 175 9.34 -3.11 25.51
N MET A 176 8.34 -2.41 24.98
CA MET A 176 7.85 -1.15 25.55
C MET A 176 6.90 -1.42 26.71
N ASP A 177 6.67 -0.40 27.53
CA ASP A 177 5.50 -0.37 28.41
C ASP A 177 4.21 -0.18 27.58
N ASP A 178 3.07 -0.46 28.20
CA ASP A 178 1.77 -0.40 27.51
C ASP A 178 1.44 1.03 27.03
N LYS A 179 1.90 2.04 27.77
CA LYS A 179 1.65 3.44 27.46
C LYS A 179 2.43 3.91 26.22
N ASP A 180 3.71 3.59 26.12
CA ASP A 180 4.49 3.87 24.92
C ASP A 180 4.02 3.02 23.75
N ASN A 181 3.63 1.77 23.98
CA ASN A 181 3.06 0.92 22.94
C ASN A 181 1.80 1.55 22.33
N ALA A 182 0.87 2.03 23.17
CA ALA A 182 -0.32 2.74 22.71
C ALA A 182 0.00 4.06 21.99
N ARG A 183 1.04 4.79 22.43
CA ARG A 183 1.50 6.01 21.74
C ARG A 183 2.09 5.70 20.36
N ARG A 184 2.91 4.65 20.25
CA ARG A 184 3.55 4.24 19.00
C ARG A 184 2.57 3.58 18.03
N SER A 185 1.55 2.90 18.53
CA SER A 185 0.49 2.35 17.67
C SER A 185 -0.27 3.45 16.93
N MET A 186 -0.54 4.59 17.57
CA MET A 186 -1.13 5.77 16.92
C MET A 186 -0.23 6.33 15.81
N GLN A 187 1.09 6.37 16.02
CA GLN A 187 2.04 6.81 14.99
C GLN A 187 2.09 5.84 13.81
N LEU A 188 2.07 4.53 14.07
CA LEU A 188 2.03 3.49 13.04
C LEU A 188 0.69 3.49 12.28
N LEU A 189 -0.42 3.76 12.96
CA LEU A 189 -1.72 3.95 12.35
C LEU A 189 -1.70 5.12 11.37
N LYS A 190 -1.16 6.27 11.79
CA LYS A 190 -0.95 7.42 10.90
C LYS A 190 -0.06 7.05 9.71
N ALA A 191 1.07 6.38 9.95
CA ALA A 191 2.00 5.96 8.89
C ALA A 191 1.34 5.01 7.88
N ARG A 192 0.47 4.12 8.35
CA ARG A 192 -0.22 3.12 7.53
C ARG A 192 -1.35 3.68 6.69
N PHE A 193 -2.23 4.48 7.30
CA PHE A 193 -3.44 4.98 6.64
C PHE A 193 -3.24 6.35 5.96
N ARG A 194 -2.25 7.14 6.40
CA ARG A 194 -1.80 8.45 5.86
C ARG A 194 -2.82 9.59 5.91
N SER A 195 -4.11 9.32 5.76
CA SER A 195 -5.18 10.32 5.76
C SER A 195 -6.14 10.12 6.93
N LEU A 196 -6.61 11.23 7.50
CA LEU A 196 -7.53 11.22 8.64
C LEU A 196 -8.86 10.54 8.28
N ASP A 197 -9.41 10.75 7.08
CA ASP A 197 -10.69 10.15 6.64
C ASP A 197 -10.71 8.61 6.62
N LYS A 198 -9.53 7.98 6.58
CA LYS A 198 -9.39 6.52 6.62
C LYS A 198 -9.42 5.98 8.05
N VAL A 199 -9.15 6.83 9.04
CA VAL A 199 -9.02 6.46 10.46
C VAL A 199 -10.22 6.95 11.28
N LEU A 200 -10.75 8.13 10.97
CA LEU A 200 -11.86 8.75 11.69
C LEU A 200 -12.85 9.38 10.71
N GLY A 201 -14.14 9.25 10.98
CA GLY A 201 -15.20 9.95 10.24
C GLY A 201 -16.36 10.33 11.15
N ALA A 202 -17.07 11.40 10.81
CA ALA A 202 -18.31 11.77 11.48
C ALA A 202 -19.50 11.16 10.71
N ALA A 203 -20.11 10.11 11.25
CA ALA A 203 -21.23 9.42 10.58
C ALA A 203 -22.28 8.84 11.54
N VAL A 204 -22.17 9.10 12.85
CA VAL A 204 -23.13 8.60 13.84
C VAL A 204 -24.18 9.67 14.11
N ASP A 205 -25.43 9.35 13.83
CA ASP A 205 -26.61 10.11 14.22
C ASP A 205 -27.12 9.57 15.56
N VAL A 206 -27.12 10.41 16.60
CA VAL A 206 -27.62 10.06 17.93
C VAL A 206 -28.89 10.87 18.19
N ALA A 207 -30.01 10.19 18.41
CA ALA A 207 -31.27 10.82 18.74
C ALA A 207 -31.35 11.14 20.25
N PRO A 208 -32.16 12.13 20.66
CA PRO A 208 -32.29 12.53 22.08
C PRO A 208 -32.77 11.40 22.99
N ASP A 209 -33.46 10.40 22.44
CA ASP A 209 -33.95 9.24 23.17
C ASP A 209 -32.85 8.22 23.51
N GLY A 210 -31.63 8.41 22.99
CA GLY A 210 -30.48 7.52 23.15
C GLY A 210 -30.35 6.47 22.03
N SER A 211 -31.25 6.44 21.06
CA SER A 211 -31.08 5.60 19.87
C SER A 211 -30.05 6.20 18.92
N PHE A 212 -29.25 5.36 18.27
CA PHE A 212 -28.27 5.83 17.29
C PHE A 212 -28.30 5.02 16.01
N LYS A 213 -27.92 5.68 14.91
CA LYS A 213 -27.77 5.09 13.58
C LYS A 213 -26.45 5.55 12.96
N ALA A 214 -25.75 4.64 12.30
CA ALA A 214 -24.54 4.97 11.56
C ALA A 214 -24.47 4.19 10.26
N GLU A 215 -24.21 4.89 9.17
CA GLU A 215 -23.96 4.28 7.86
C GLU A 215 -22.46 4.01 7.70
N VAL A 216 -22.08 2.74 7.66
CA VAL A 216 -20.69 2.31 7.49
C VAL A 216 -20.47 1.81 6.08
N LYS A 217 -19.81 2.64 5.27
CA LYS A 217 -19.39 2.30 3.91
C LYS A 217 -18.03 1.59 3.91
N ILE A 218 -18.04 0.30 3.62
CA ILE A 218 -16.85 -0.53 3.39
C ILE A 218 -16.51 -0.44 1.90
N ARG A 219 -15.40 0.23 1.56
CA ARG A 219 -14.96 0.35 0.15
C ARG A 219 -14.61 -1.02 -0.44
N SER A 220 -14.80 -1.17 -1.74
CA SER A 220 -14.32 -2.34 -2.47
C SER A 220 -12.79 -2.45 -2.43
N GLY A 221 -12.28 -3.67 -2.55
CA GLY A 221 -10.83 -3.92 -2.49
C GLY A 221 -10.24 -3.88 -1.07
N LEU A 222 -11.06 -4.00 -0.02
CA LEU A 222 -10.58 -4.19 1.35
C LEU A 222 -10.31 -5.67 1.68
N ALA A 223 -9.79 -5.93 2.87
CA ALA A 223 -9.43 -7.26 3.33
C ALA A 223 -10.66 -8.18 3.41
N PRO A 224 -10.54 -9.45 2.99
CA PRO A 224 -11.57 -10.44 3.24
C PRO A 224 -11.53 -10.95 4.68
N GLY A 225 -12.64 -11.52 5.16
CA GLY A 225 -12.77 -12.09 6.49
C GLY A 225 -13.69 -11.27 7.40
N LYS A 226 -13.59 -11.51 8.71
CA LYS A 226 -14.47 -10.90 9.70
C LYS A 226 -14.02 -9.49 10.08
N TYR A 227 -15.01 -8.64 10.31
CA TYR A 227 -14.88 -7.29 10.82
C TYR A 227 -15.67 -7.21 12.10
N THR A 228 -15.08 -6.58 13.12
CA THR A 228 -15.70 -6.40 14.42
C THR A 228 -16.11 -4.95 14.59
N ILE A 229 -17.32 -4.76 15.13
CA ILE A 229 -17.93 -3.47 15.45
C ILE A 229 -18.14 -3.43 16.96
N VAL A 230 -17.66 -2.36 17.58
CA VAL A 230 -17.89 -2.08 19.00
C VAL A 230 -18.37 -0.64 19.12
N ALA A 231 -19.53 -0.42 19.72
CA ALA A 231 -19.98 0.91 20.11
C ALA A 231 -19.56 1.19 21.55
N ALA A 232 -19.09 2.39 21.84
CA ALA A 232 -18.88 2.81 23.21
C ALA A 232 -19.25 4.28 23.40
N VAL A 233 -19.56 4.58 24.65
CA VAL A 233 -19.86 5.94 25.10
C VAL A 233 -18.70 6.50 25.92
N ASP A 234 -18.08 5.65 26.73
CA ASP A 234 -16.90 5.96 27.52
C ASP A 234 -16.00 4.70 27.63
N LYS A 235 -14.87 4.79 28.33
CA LYS A 235 -13.92 3.67 28.47
C LYS A 235 -14.53 2.47 29.21
N ALA A 236 -15.52 2.68 30.08
CA ALA A 236 -16.15 1.65 30.90
C ALA A 236 -17.40 1.05 30.22
N THR A 237 -18.11 1.84 29.41
CA THR A 237 -19.42 1.51 28.85
C THR A 237 -19.28 1.19 27.37
N LYS A 238 -19.06 -0.09 27.07
CA LYS A 238 -18.93 -0.64 25.71
C LYS A 238 -20.02 -1.65 25.40
N SER A 239 -20.41 -1.74 24.13
CA SER A 239 -21.30 -2.78 23.63
C SER A 239 -20.57 -4.13 23.55
N ALA A 240 -21.35 -5.21 23.47
CA ALA A 240 -20.82 -6.48 22.98
C ALA A 240 -20.29 -6.30 21.53
N PRO A 241 -19.21 -6.99 21.14
CA PRO A 241 -18.71 -6.95 19.77
C PRO A 241 -19.69 -7.64 18.82
N VAL A 242 -20.02 -6.98 17.71
CA VAL A 242 -20.83 -7.54 16.62
C VAL A 242 -19.94 -7.73 15.41
N THR A 243 -20.05 -8.87 14.73
CA THR A 243 -19.19 -9.18 13.58
C THR A 243 -19.96 -9.29 12.28
N PHE A 244 -19.36 -8.83 11.18
CA PHE A 244 -19.80 -9.11 9.81
C PHE A 244 -18.64 -9.64 8.98
N GLU A 245 -18.93 -10.36 7.91
CA GLU A 245 -17.93 -10.95 7.02
C GLU A 245 -17.88 -10.22 5.68
N ASN A 246 -16.68 -9.95 5.16
CA ASN A 246 -16.47 -9.47 3.79
C ASN A 246 -15.79 -10.57 2.98
N LYS A 247 -16.45 -11.07 1.94
CA LYS A 247 -15.90 -12.10 1.05
C LYS A 247 -15.41 -11.47 -0.25
N ILE A 248 -14.33 -12.01 -0.79
CA ILE A 248 -13.83 -11.69 -2.12
C ILE A 248 -13.80 -12.96 -2.95
N SER A 249 -14.03 -12.82 -4.26
CA SER A 249 -13.98 -13.92 -5.22
C SER A 249 -12.99 -13.58 -6.33
N PHE A 250 -12.43 -14.62 -6.95
CA PHE A 250 -11.61 -14.49 -8.15
C PHE A 250 -12.36 -13.68 -9.22
N PRO A 251 -11.71 -12.73 -9.93
CA PRO A 251 -10.27 -12.50 -10.06
C PRO A 251 -9.65 -11.53 -9.03
N LEU A 252 -10.38 -11.10 -7.99
CA LEU A 252 -9.79 -10.28 -6.93
C LEU A 252 -8.98 -11.13 -5.96
N LEU A 253 -7.70 -10.76 -5.79
CA LEU A 253 -6.80 -11.42 -4.86
C LEU A 253 -6.38 -10.45 -3.74
N TYR A 254 -6.43 -10.93 -2.50
CA TYR A 254 -6.03 -10.15 -1.34
C TYR A 254 -4.50 -10.10 -1.20
N LEU A 255 -3.94 -8.90 -1.28
CA LEU A 255 -2.52 -8.67 -1.04
C LEU A 255 -2.30 -8.46 0.47
N LYS A 256 -1.88 -9.52 1.17
CA LYS A 256 -1.64 -9.49 2.64
C LYS A 256 -0.74 -8.33 3.07
N ASN A 257 0.34 -8.09 2.35
CA ASN A 257 1.26 -6.98 2.64
C ASN A 257 0.60 -5.61 2.37
N GLY A 258 -0.24 -5.53 1.33
CA GLY A 258 -0.89 -4.30 0.88
C GLY A 258 -2.14 -3.91 1.65
N GLY A 259 -2.76 -4.86 2.36
CA GLY A 259 -4.04 -4.66 3.03
C GLY A 259 -5.18 -4.31 2.08
N THR A 260 -5.03 -4.65 0.80
CA THR A 260 -6.00 -4.33 -0.24
C THR A 260 -6.10 -5.50 -1.21
N SER A 261 -7.30 -5.71 -1.72
CA SER A 261 -7.62 -6.71 -2.72
C SER A 261 -7.60 -6.05 -4.10
N LEU A 262 -6.99 -6.71 -5.07
CA LEU A 262 -6.76 -6.18 -6.40
C LEU A 262 -7.06 -7.24 -7.45
N ASN A 263 -7.66 -6.83 -8.57
CA ASN A 263 -7.76 -7.66 -9.76
C ASN A 263 -6.38 -7.71 -10.43
N LEU A 264 -5.80 -8.92 -10.55
CA LEU A 264 -4.44 -9.11 -11.04
C LEU A 264 -4.28 -8.89 -12.55
N ILE A 265 -5.37 -8.97 -13.32
CA ILE A 265 -5.33 -8.92 -14.79
C ILE A 265 -4.78 -7.55 -15.26
N GLY A 266 -5.29 -6.45 -14.70
CA GLY A 266 -4.87 -5.10 -15.10
C GLY A 266 -3.39 -4.82 -14.85
N PRO A 267 -2.89 -4.97 -13.60
CA PRO A 267 -1.48 -4.81 -13.29
C PRO A 267 -0.58 -5.76 -14.09
N PHE A 268 -1.02 -6.99 -14.35
CA PHE A 268 -0.28 -7.96 -15.15
C PHE A 268 -0.08 -7.48 -16.59
N LEU A 269 -1.17 -7.09 -17.28
CA LEU A 269 -1.09 -6.61 -18.66
C LEU A 269 -0.27 -5.33 -18.79
N LEU A 270 -0.43 -4.40 -17.83
CA LEU A 270 0.38 -3.18 -17.79
C LEU A 270 1.86 -3.52 -17.61
N THR A 271 2.17 -4.39 -16.66
CA THR A 271 3.55 -4.81 -16.37
C THR A 271 4.17 -5.49 -17.58
N LEU A 272 3.42 -6.34 -18.27
CA LEU A 272 3.87 -7.00 -19.50
C LEU A 272 4.21 -5.98 -20.59
N ALA A 273 3.32 -5.03 -20.87
CA ALA A 273 3.54 -4.01 -21.88
C ALA A 273 4.76 -3.12 -21.55
N VAL A 274 4.85 -2.65 -20.31
CA VAL A 274 5.96 -1.79 -19.86
C VAL A 274 7.28 -2.56 -19.81
N ALA A 275 7.28 -3.84 -19.44
CA ALA A 275 8.49 -4.66 -19.43
C ALA A 275 9.00 -4.91 -20.86
N ILE A 276 8.12 -5.22 -21.81
CA ILE A 276 8.49 -5.38 -23.23
C ILE A 276 9.11 -4.08 -23.75
N PHE A 277 8.43 -2.95 -23.55
CA PHE A 277 8.95 -1.64 -23.96
C PHE A 277 10.27 -1.28 -23.25
N GLY A 278 10.36 -1.57 -21.95
CA GLY A 278 11.54 -1.30 -21.13
C GLY A 278 12.77 -2.08 -21.58
N VAL A 279 12.60 -3.34 -22.01
CA VAL A 279 13.67 -4.16 -22.57
C VAL A 279 14.08 -3.65 -23.95
N LEU A 280 13.13 -3.29 -24.82
CA LEU A 280 13.41 -2.72 -26.15
C LEU A 280 14.20 -1.41 -26.09
N MET A 281 13.86 -0.54 -25.13
CA MET A 281 14.56 0.73 -24.90
C MET A 281 15.87 0.56 -24.10
N GLY A 282 16.08 -0.58 -23.46
CA GLY A 282 17.25 -0.85 -22.62
C GLY A 282 17.23 -0.16 -21.24
N ALA A 283 16.10 0.41 -20.81
CA ALA A 283 16.00 1.24 -19.61
C ALA A 283 15.33 0.54 -18.40
N GLY A 284 15.06 -0.76 -18.48
CA GLY A 284 14.55 -1.55 -17.35
C GLY A 284 13.08 -1.34 -17.00
N GLY A 285 12.38 -0.37 -17.56
CA GLY A 285 10.93 -0.16 -17.38
C GLY A 285 10.46 0.21 -15.97
N GLY A 286 11.26 -0.02 -14.91
CA GLY A 286 10.87 0.22 -13.52
C GLY A 286 10.58 1.68 -13.17
N PHE A 287 11.28 2.61 -13.80
CA PHE A 287 11.04 4.05 -13.61
C PHE A 287 9.68 4.49 -14.16
N ILE A 288 9.11 3.75 -15.13
CA ILE A 288 7.76 3.93 -15.66
C ILE A 288 6.76 3.12 -14.83
N LEU A 289 7.11 1.87 -14.53
CA LEU A 289 6.19 0.93 -13.88
C LEU A 289 5.82 1.36 -12.46
N ASN A 290 6.77 1.88 -11.69
CA ASN A 290 6.53 2.32 -10.31
C ASN A 290 5.50 3.47 -10.20
N PRO A 291 5.64 4.60 -10.92
CA PRO A 291 4.62 5.66 -10.88
C PRO A 291 3.28 5.22 -11.45
N LEU A 292 3.25 4.42 -12.53
CA LEU A 292 1.98 3.94 -13.10
C LEU A 292 1.21 3.05 -12.12
N LEU A 293 1.88 2.09 -11.47
CA LEU A 293 1.22 1.18 -10.53
C LEU A 293 0.66 1.91 -9.30
N VAL A 294 1.39 2.91 -8.77
CA VAL A 294 0.95 3.70 -7.61
C VAL A 294 -0.13 4.71 -7.98
N SER A 295 -0.14 5.21 -9.22
CA SER A 295 -1.15 6.17 -9.68
C SER A 295 -2.48 5.51 -10.02
N ILE A 296 -2.45 4.33 -10.65
CA ILE A 296 -3.66 3.65 -11.13
C ILE A 296 -4.29 2.83 -10.00
N TRP A 297 -3.48 2.21 -9.13
CA TRP A 297 -3.99 1.37 -8.04
C TRP A 297 -3.63 1.93 -6.66
N PRO A 298 -4.50 1.74 -5.64
CA PRO A 298 -4.28 2.23 -4.28
C PRO A 298 -3.28 1.37 -3.49
N LEU A 299 -2.14 1.05 -4.10
CA LEU A 299 -1.09 0.20 -3.54
C LEU A 299 -0.09 1.02 -2.69
N PRO A 300 0.38 0.48 -1.56
CA PRO A 300 1.48 1.09 -0.82
C PRO A 300 2.75 1.16 -1.66
N HIS A 301 3.37 2.35 -1.73
CA HIS A 301 4.58 2.58 -2.52
C HIS A 301 5.72 1.61 -2.22
N THR A 302 5.90 1.24 -0.94
CA THR A 302 6.93 0.29 -0.51
C THR A 302 6.75 -1.11 -1.10
N ILE A 303 5.50 -1.52 -1.33
CA ILE A 303 5.16 -2.82 -1.90
C ILE A 303 5.35 -2.78 -3.41
N VAL A 304 4.93 -1.70 -4.06
CA VAL A 304 5.17 -1.51 -5.49
C VAL A 304 6.66 -1.53 -5.77
N ALA A 305 7.47 -0.75 -5.04
CA ALA A 305 8.92 -0.76 -5.17
C ALA A 305 9.49 -2.18 -4.96
N GLY A 306 9.04 -2.87 -3.91
CA GLY A 306 9.43 -4.26 -3.62
C GLY A 306 9.15 -5.25 -4.75
N THR A 307 8.00 -5.13 -5.42
CA THR A 307 7.58 -6.04 -6.51
C THR A 307 8.19 -5.64 -7.86
N VAL A 308 8.39 -4.35 -8.11
CA VAL A 308 8.97 -3.85 -9.36
C VAL A 308 10.46 -4.22 -9.46
N MET A 309 11.21 -4.18 -8.35
CA MET A 309 12.64 -4.55 -8.34
C MET A 309 12.95 -5.92 -8.99
N PRO A 310 12.38 -7.05 -8.54
CA PRO A 310 12.63 -8.35 -9.17
C PRO A 310 12.07 -8.42 -10.59
N THR A 311 10.92 -7.77 -10.86
CA THR A 311 10.36 -7.70 -12.22
C THR A 311 11.35 -7.10 -13.21
N VAL A 312 11.96 -5.97 -12.86
CA VAL A 312 12.99 -5.32 -13.67
C VAL A 312 14.25 -6.17 -13.78
N LEU A 313 14.68 -6.80 -12.68
CA LEU A 313 15.84 -7.68 -12.70
C LEU A 313 15.68 -8.82 -13.71
N PHE A 314 14.53 -9.52 -13.68
CA PHE A 314 14.26 -10.62 -14.59
C PHE A 314 14.02 -10.14 -16.03
N SER A 315 13.34 -9.01 -16.23
CA SER A 315 13.15 -8.45 -17.57
C SER A 315 14.49 -8.07 -18.21
N GLN A 316 15.37 -7.40 -17.47
CA GLN A 316 16.71 -7.03 -17.95
C GLN A 316 17.60 -8.25 -18.14
N GLY A 317 17.51 -9.25 -17.26
CA GLY A 317 18.21 -10.53 -17.44
C GLY A 317 17.81 -11.21 -18.74
N SER A 318 16.51 -11.24 -19.06
CA SER A 318 16.01 -11.76 -20.33
C SER A 318 16.50 -10.95 -21.54
N GLY A 319 16.58 -9.62 -21.40
CA GLY A 319 17.15 -8.73 -22.40
C GLY A 319 18.63 -9.04 -22.67
N ILE A 320 19.45 -9.09 -21.62
CA ILE A 320 20.88 -9.44 -21.73
C ILE A 320 21.05 -10.80 -22.42
N TYR A 321 20.26 -11.80 -22.04
CA TYR A 321 20.30 -13.11 -22.68
C TYR A 321 19.99 -13.05 -24.18
N ASN A 322 18.91 -12.39 -24.56
CA ASN A 322 18.48 -12.28 -25.96
C ASN A 322 19.45 -11.45 -26.81
N TYR A 323 19.90 -10.29 -26.31
CA TYR A 323 20.88 -9.44 -27.01
C TYR A 323 22.28 -10.08 -27.05
N SER A 324 22.64 -10.92 -26.08
CA SER A 324 23.88 -11.70 -26.10
C SER A 324 23.87 -12.75 -27.21
N LYS A 325 22.74 -13.43 -27.46
CA LYS A 325 22.62 -14.41 -28.54
C LYS A 325 22.90 -13.82 -29.92
N ILE A 326 22.46 -12.58 -30.15
CA ILE A 326 22.70 -11.87 -31.41
C ILE A 326 24.04 -11.10 -31.42
N LYS A 327 24.91 -11.33 -30.43
CA LYS A 327 26.24 -10.69 -30.27
C LYS A 327 26.19 -9.16 -30.34
N PHE A 328 25.10 -8.56 -29.87
CA PHE A 328 24.89 -7.11 -29.94
C PHE A 328 25.42 -6.35 -28.71
N ILE A 329 25.95 -7.07 -27.71
CA ILE A 329 26.40 -6.50 -26.44
C ILE A 329 27.91 -6.22 -26.46
N SER A 330 28.28 -4.96 -26.19
CA SER A 330 29.65 -4.61 -25.81
C SER A 330 29.86 -4.84 -24.31
N TRP A 331 30.43 -5.99 -23.94
CA TRP A 331 30.61 -6.38 -22.54
C TRP A 331 31.49 -5.42 -21.74
N LYS A 332 32.55 -4.88 -22.36
CA LYS A 332 33.43 -3.91 -21.69
C LYS A 332 32.65 -2.65 -21.27
N LEU A 333 31.85 -2.11 -22.18
CA LEU A 333 31.03 -0.93 -21.91
C LEU A 333 29.91 -1.25 -20.92
N GLY A 334 29.23 -2.39 -21.10
CA GLY A 334 28.13 -2.81 -20.23
C GLY A 334 28.58 -3.00 -18.78
N VAL A 335 29.74 -3.64 -18.54
CA VAL A 335 30.29 -3.82 -17.19
C VAL A 335 30.75 -2.50 -16.58
N ALA A 336 31.43 -1.64 -17.35
CA ALA A 336 31.89 -0.34 -16.86
C ALA A 336 30.73 0.57 -16.43
N ILE A 337 29.67 0.65 -17.25
CA ILE A 337 28.46 1.39 -16.91
C ILE A 337 27.73 0.71 -15.74
N GLY A 338 27.61 -0.62 -15.76
CA GLY A 338 26.95 -1.37 -14.69
C GLY A 338 27.57 -1.15 -13.32
N LEU A 339 28.90 -1.20 -13.22
CA LEU A 339 29.64 -0.89 -11.99
C LEU A 339 29.41 0.56 -11.55
N SER A 340 29.43 1.51 -12.48
CA SER A 340 29.15 2.92 -12.19
C SER A 340 27.72 3.11 -11.65
N MET A 341 26.74 2.38 -12.20
CA MET A 341 25.35 2.38 -11.72
C MET A 341 25.21 1.76 -10.33
N VAL A 342 25.94 0.69 -10.03
CA VAL A 342 25.95 0.10 -8.68
C VAL A 342 26.47 1.11 -7.67
N VAL A 343 27.60 1.76 -7.95
CA VAL A 343 28.17 2.80 -7.09
C VAL A 343 27.17 3.96 -6.92
N GLY A 344 26.59 4.44 -8.01
CA GLY A 344 25.55 5.48 -7.98
C GLY A 344 24.31 5.07 -7.19
N GLY A 345 23.91 3.80 -7.23
CA GLY A 345 22.79 3.23 -6.49
C GLY A 345 23.00 3.22 -4.97
N PHE A 346 24.25 3.18 -4.50
CA PHE A 346 24.59 3.32 -3.07
C PHE A 346 24.75 4.79 -2.65
N ILE A 347 25.34 5.63 -3.51
CA ILE A 347 25.58 7.05 -3.20
C ILE A 347 24.28 7.86 -3.25
N GLY A 348 23.41 7.58 -4.22
CA GLY A 348 22.16 8.32 -4.43
C GLY A 348 21.29 8.40 -3.18
N PRO A 349 20.88 7.27 -2.56
CA PRO A 349 20.12 7.27 -1.31
C PRO A 349 20.79 8.07 -0.19
N LYS A 350 22.12 7.96 -0.02
CA LYS A 350 22.87 8.75 0.97
C LYS A 350 22.76 10.25 0.72
N MET A 351 22.89 10.69 -0.53
CA MET A 351 22.74 12.11 -0.85
C MET A 351 21.31 12.60 -0.62
N THR A 352 20.30 11.76 -0.88
CA THR A 352 18.89 12.13 -0.65
C THR A 352 18.52 12.29 0.83
N GLU A 353 19.26 11.68 1.76
CA GLU A 353 19.05 11.90 3.20
C GLU A 353 19.60 13.25 3.68
N LEU A 354 20.53 13.86 2.93
CA LEU A 354 21.13 15.17 3.25
C LEU A 354 20.29 16.35 2.76
N ILE A 355 19.31 16.09 1.89
CA ILE A 355 18.44 17.10 1.27
C ILE A 355 16.98 16.87 1.67
N THR A 356 16.21 17.95 1.82
CA THR A 356 14.79 17.83 2.12
C THR A 356 14.02 17.29 0.89
N LEU A 357 12.87 16.64 1.12
CA LEU A 357 12.03 16.11 0.03
C LEU A 357 11.59 17.20 -0.96
N GLU A 358 11.40 18.43 -0.49
CA GLU A 358 11.05 19.58 -1.33
C GLU A 358 12.21 20.00 -2.22
N GLN A 359 13.42 20.08 -1.66
CA GLN A 359 14.64 20.36 -2.44
C GLN A 359 14.91 19.26 -3.47
N PHE A 360 14.76 17.99 -3.08
CA PHE A 360 14.91 16.87 -4.02
C PHE A 360 13.94 16.98 -5.18
N LYS A 361 12.65 17.22 -4.92
CA LYS A 361 11.63 17.37 -5.96
C LYS A 361 11.92 18.56 -6.87
N PHE A 362 12.37 19.67 -6.31
CA PHE A 362 12.73 20.86 -7.08
C PHE A 362 13.89 20.57 -8.04
N VAL A 363 15.00 20.02 -7.52
CA VAL A 363 16.18 19.67 -8.33
C VAL A 363 15.84 18.61 -9.38
N PHE A 364 15.13 17.56 -8.98
CA PHE A 364 14.72 16.49 -9.89
C PHE A 364 13.78 17.00 -10.99
N GLY A 365 12.84 17.90 -10.66
CA GLY A 365 11.98 18.55 -11.63
C GLY A 365 12.76 19.34 -12.68
N TRP A 366 13.74 20.14 -12.26
CA TRP A 366 14.61 20.88 -13.18
C TRP A 366 15.44 19.96 -14.07
N ILE A 367 15.99 18.87 -13.53
CA ILE A 367 16.71 17.86 -14.32
C ILE A 367 15.81 17.28 -15.40
N LEU A 368 14.56 16.92 -15.06
CA LEU A 368 13.61 16.39 -16.04
C LEU A 368 13.24 17.41 -17.12
N ILE A 369 13.07 18.69 -16.77
CA ILE A 369 12.78 19.75 -17.74
C ILE A 369 13.95 19.94 -18.70
N ILE A 370 15.19 19.98 -18.18
CA ILE A 370 16.40 20.08 -19.01
C ILE A 370 16.50 18.86 -19.92
N LEU A 371 16.28 17.66 -19.40
CA LEU A 371 16.34 16.43 -20.20
C LEU A 371 15.27 16.41 -21.29
N ALA A 372 14.05 16.82 -20.98
CA ALA A 372 12.98 16.94 -21.96
C ALA A 372 13.32 17.97 -23.04
N GLY A 373 13.86 19.13 -22.66
CA GLY A 373 14.34 20.16 -23.59
C GLY A 373 15.48 19.66 -24.49
N LEU A 374 16.45 18.94 -23.92
CA LEU A 374 17.55 18.33 -24.67
C LEU A 374 17.04 17.27 -25.66
N MET A 375 16.15 16.37 -25.22
CA MET A 375 15.56 15.35 -26.10
C MET A 375 14.74 15.98 -27.23
N PHE A 376 13.97 17.03 -26.93
CA PHE A 376 13.20 17.77 -27.92
C PHE A 376 14.11 18.48 -28.93
N TRP A 377 15.20 19.11 -28.46
CA TRP A 377 16.20 19.73 -29.31
C TRP A 377 16.91 18.71 -30.21
N GLN A 378 17.28 17.55 -29.67
CA GLN A 378 17.89 16.45 -30.43
C GLN A 378 16.94 15.87 -31.50
N THR A 379 15.63 15.98 -31.29
CA THR A 379 14.60 15.55 -32.24
C THR A 379 14.33 16.61 -33.32
N THR A 380 14.89 17.82 -33.19
CA THR A 380 14.67 18.91 -34.16
C THR A 380 15.51 18.66 -35.44
N PRO A 381 14.94 18.87 -36.65
CA PRO A 381 15.60 18.57 -37.93
C PRO A 381 16.95 19.28 -38.12
N LYS A 382 17.13 20.45 -37.50
CA LYS A 382 18.37 21.25 -37.55
C LYS A 382 19.55 20.58 -36.82
N TYR A 383 19.27 19.85 -35.75
CA TYR A 383 20.30 19.12 -34.98
C TYR A 383 20.74 17.84 -35.70
N LEU A 384 19.77 17.05 -36.17
CA LEU A 384 19.99 15.84 -36.98
C LEU A 384 20.73 16.12 -38.30
N ALA A 385 20.55 17.30 -38.88
CA ALA A 385 21.26 17.73 -40.09
C ALA A 385 22.76 18.00 -39.86
N THR A 386 23.15 18.35 -38.63
CA THR A 386 24.51 18.84 -38.31
C THR A 386 25.43 17.73 -37.78
N ASN A 387 24.87 16.70 -37.15
CA ASN A 387 25.62 15.59 -36.58
C ASN A 387 25.95 14.49 -37.60
N LYS A 388 27.13 14.58 -38.23
CA LYS A 388 27.64 13.59 -39.21
C LYS A 388 27.63 12.13 -38.71
N LYS A 389 27.82 11.89 -37.40
CA LYS A 389 27.78 10.55 -36.79
C LYS A 389 26.36 9.95 -36.76
N GLU A 390 25.34 10.75 -36.45
CA GLU A 390 23.94 10.30 -36.44
C GLU A 390 23.44 10.04 -37.86
N GLN A 391 23.85 10.85 -38.84
CA GLN A 391 23.56 10.58 -40.25
C GLN A 391 24.20 9.28 -40.76
N ALA A 392 25.45 9.00 -40.37
CA ALA A 392 26.11 7.74 -40.71
C ALA A 392 25.35 6.54 -40.10
N ILE A 393 24.92 6.64 -38.85
CA ILE A 393 24.11 5.62 -38.17
C ILE A 393 22.75 5.45 -38.86
N LEU A 394 22.03 6.54 -39.16
CA LEU A 394 20.75 6.52 -39.88
C LEU A 394 20.87 5.90 -41.28
N LYS A 395 21.95 6.24 -42.01
CA LYS A 395 22.21 5.71 -43.35
C LYS A 395 22.55 4.23 -43.31
N GLU A 396 23.31 3.78 -42.30
CA GLU A 396 23.61 2.37 -42.10
C GLU A 396 22.38 1.55 -41.66
N PHE A 397 21.54 2.11 -40.77
CA PHE A 397 20.27 1.49 -40.37
C PHE A 397 19.30 1.37 -41.56
N LYS A 398 19.14 2.42 -42.36
CA LYS A 398 18.30 2.39 -43.57
C LYS A 398 18.81 1.37 -44.59
N ARG A 399 20.13 1.34 -44.83
CA ARG A 399 20.74 0.35 -45.74
C ARG A 399 20.47 -1.08 -45.28
N LYS A 400 20.66 -1.39 -43.98
CA LYS A 400 20.38 -2.72 -43.43
C LYS A 400 18.89 -3.08 -43.50
N ALA A 401 18.00 -2.11 -43.26
CA ALA A 401 16.56 -2.31 -43.37
C ALA A 401 16.14 -2.61 -44.82
N GLU A 402 16.65 -1.87 -45.80
CA GLU A 402 16.39 -2.10 -47.23
C GLU A 402 16.97 -3.43 -47.73
N GLU A 403 18.19 -3.80 -47.33
CA GLU A 403 18.78 -5.10 -47.63
C GLU A 403 17.95 -6.27 -47.04
N SER A 404 17.35 -6.08 -45.87
CA SER A 404 16.45 -7.07 -45.26
C SER A 404 15.07 -7.13 -45.91
N ALA A 405 14.56 -6.00 -46.42
CA ALA A 405 13.29 -5.92 -47.15
C ALA A 405 13.40 -6.52 -48.56
N ARG A 406 14.57 -6.42 -49.21
CA ARG A 406 14.85 -7.06 -50.51
C ARG A 406 15.13 -8.57 -50.42
N LYS A 407 15.37 -9.09 -49.21
CA LYS A 407 15.58 -10.52 -48.94
C LYS A 407 14.30 -11.27 -48.54
N LYS A 408 13.20 -10.55 -48.34
CA LYS A 408 11.83 -11.10 -48.31
C LYS A 408 11.24 -10.99 -49.70
#